data_AF-A0A2E5HTT2-F1
#
_entry.id   AF-A0A2E5HTT2-F1
#
_cell.length_a   1.000
_cell.length_b   1.000
_cell.length_c   1.000
_cell.angle_alpha   90.00
_cell.angle_beta   90.00
_cell.angle_gamma   90.00
#
_symmetry.space_group_name_H-M   'P 1'
#
loop_
_entity.id
_entity.type
_entity.pdbx_description
1 polymer ?
#
loop_
_entity_poly.entity_id
_entity_poly.type
_entity_poly.pdbx_seq_one_letter_code
_entity_poly.pdbx_strand_id
1 'polypeptide(L)'
;MSGLLIALQATLREVATTFPEFRRDFAIQPNPVLVMSPNIQNNQFLLNFSFFSGPDGEPMEEMSDKIFSEFMERLSKLIKDSSQQDLWGSTAVSTPQTFESEVDRRIDQARNELRRFPISRIKYGSRSVLIKGMLAELS
;
A
#
# COMPACT_ATOMS: atom_id res chain seq x y z
N MET A 1 5.34 -8.03 15.49
CA MET A 1 4.53 -7.88 14.26
C MET A 1 5.08 -6.67 13.49
N SER A 2 5.45 -6.82 12.21
CA SER A 2 6.16 -5.79 11.45
C SER A 2 5.30 -4.53 11.25
N GLY A 3 5.87 -3.33 11.43
CA GLY A 3 5.17 -2.05 11.25
C GLY A 3 4.58 -1.86 9.85
N LEU A 4 5.24 -2.42 8.82
CA LEU A 4 4.74 -2.40 7.45
C LEU A 4 3.41 -3.16 7.30
N LEU A 5 3.30 -4.35 7.90
CA LEU A 5 2.08 -5.15 7.79
C LEU A 5 0.90 -4.46 8.47
N ILE A 6 1.15 -3.86 9.64
CA ILE A 6 0.13 -3.09 10.38
C ILE A 6 -0.31 -1.88 9.55
N ALA A 7 0.64 -1.14 8.97
CA ALA A 7 0.32 0.01 8.13
C ALA A 7 -0.49 -0.41 6.90
N LEU A 8 -0.04 -1.45 6.16
CA LEU A 8 -0.76 -1.95 4.98
C LEU A 8 -2.16 -2.44 5.34
N GLN A 9 -2.32 -3.22 6.42
CA GLN A 9 -3.64 -3.67 6.86
C GLN A 9 -4.58 -2.52 7.18
N ALA A 10 -4.10 -1.51 7.93
CA ALA A 10 -4.91 -0.35 8.28
C ALA A 10 -5.27 0.47 7.04
N THR A 11 -4.31 0.69 6.13
CA THR A 11 -4.52 1.45 4.90
C THR A 11 -5.51 0.75 3.97
N LEU A 12 -5.37 -0.56 3.77
CA LEU A 12 -6.24 -1.31 2.87
C LEU A 12 -7.66 -1.45 3.42
N ARG A 13 -7.82 -1.56 4.76
CA ARG A 13 -9.14 -1.48 5.40
C ARG A 13 -9.79 -0.11 5.22
N GLU A 14 -9.00 0.97 5.31
CA GLU A 14 -9.51 2.32 5.07
C GLU A 14 -9.92 2.51 3.61
N VAL A 15 -9.13 2.02 2.66
CA VAL A 15 -9.52 1.99 1.24
C VAL A 15 -10.82 1.19 1.06
N ALA A 16 -10.99 0.06 1.75
CA ALA A 16 -12.24 -0.69 1.66
C ALA A 16 -13.49 0.13 2.05
N THR A 17 -13.36 1.14 2.92
CA THR A 17 -14.49 1.99 3.32
C THR A 17 -15.05 2.88 2.20
N THR A 18 -14.26 3.09 1.14
CA THR A 18 -14.68 3.83 -0.06
C THR A 18 -15.65 3.02 -0.93
N PHE A 19 -15.75 1.72 -0.70
CA PHE A 19 -16.66 0.79 -1.38
C PHE A 19 -17.82 0.41 -0.45
N PRO A 20 -19.03 0.98 -0.63
CA PRO A 20 -20.16 0.70 0.23
C PRO A 20 -20.53 -0.80 0.29
N GLU A 21 -20.30 -1.54 -0.79
CA GLU A 21 -20.59 -2.98 -0.87
C GLU A 21 -19.80 -3.81 0.14
N PHE A 22 -18.53 -3.43 0.42
CA PHE A 22 -17.64 -4.20 1.29
C PHE A 22 -17.79 -3.85 2.78
N ARG A 23 -18.51 -2.77 3.11
CA ARG A 23 -18.68 -2.33 4.51
C ARG A 23 -19.34 -3.41 5.37
N ARG A 24 -20.27 -4.18 4.81
CA ARG A 24 -20.94 -5.26 5.53
C ARG A 24 -19.99 -6.41 5.83
N ASP A 25 -19.13 -6.77 4.88
CA ASP A 25 -18.18 -7.86 5.04
C ASP A 25 -17.20 -7.57 6.20
N PHE A 26 -16.69 -6.35 6.30
CA PHE A 26 -15.82 -5.95 7.41
C PHE A 26 -16.52 -5.81 8.77
N ALA A 27 -17.85 -5.72 8.80
CA ALA A 27 -18.65 -5.58 10.01
C ALA A 27 -19.11 -6.91 10.62
N ILE A 28 -19.09 -8.00 9.84
CA ILE A 28 -19.58 -9.33 10.25
C ILE A 28 -18.38 -10.24 10.56
N GLN A 29 -18.54 -11.17 11.51
CA GLN A 29 -17.52 -12.17 11.82
C GLN A 29 -17.79 -13.51 11.09
N PRO A 30 -16.75 -14.22 10.62
CA PRO A 30 -15.36 -13.74 10.53
C PRO A 30 -15.25 -12.60 9.51
N ASN A 31 -14.47 -11.57 9.86
CA ASN A 31 -14.25 -10.43 8.98
C ASN A 31 -13.10 -10.71 8.01
N PRO A 32 -13.05 -10.01 6.86
CA PRO A 32 -11.94 -10.15 5.94
C PRO A 32 -10.60 -9.84 6.59
N VAL A 33 -9.63 -10.72 6.37
CA VAL A 33 -8.25 -10.59 6.85
C VAL A 33 -7.30 -10.48 5.67
N LEU A 34 -6.32 -9.58 5.79
CA LEU A 34 -5.24 -9.48 4.82
C LEU A 34 -4.16 -10.49 5.18
N VAL A 35 -3.99 -11.50 4.34
CA VAL A 35 -2.95 -12.51 4.49
C VAL A 35 -1.73 -12.08 3.69
N MET A 36 -0.56 -12.26 4.28
CA MET A 36 0.73 -12.03 3.66
C MET A 36 1.43 -13.38 3.47
N SER A 37 1.73 -13.75 2.22
CA SER A 37 2.47 -14.97 1.91
C SER A 37 3.83 -14.62 1.29
N PRO A 38 4.94 -15.05 1.91
CA PRO A 38 6.26 -14.87 1.31
C PRO A 38 6.40 -15.79 0.10
N ASN A 39 7.03 -15.28 -0.95
CA ASN A 39 7.40 -16.04 -2.14
C ASN A 39 8.81 -15.64 -2.56
N ILE A 40 9.60 -16.60 -3.03
CA ILE A 40 10.92 -16.35 -3.61
C ILE A 40 10.83 -16.65 -5.10
N GLN A 41 10.99 -15.63 -5.92
CA GLN A 41 10.97 -15.77 -7.38
C GLN A 41 12.14 -15.01 -7.98
N ASN A 42 12.89 -15.64 -8.89
CA ASN A 42 14.04 -15.01 -9.58
C ASN A 42 15.04 -14.33 -8.62
N ASN A 43 15.33 -14.97 -7.49
CA ASN A 43 16.20 -14.44 -6.44
C ASN A 43 15.69 -13.14 -5.78
N GLN A 44 14.40 -12.83 -5.93
CA GLN A 44 13.72 -11.71 -5.27
C GLN A 44 12.79 -12.25 -4.18
N PHE A 45 12.86 -11.63 -3.00
CA PHE A 45 11.89 -11.85 -1.94
C PHE A 45 10.63 -11.03 -2.23
N LEU A 46 9.53 -11.72 -2.51
CA LEU A 46 8.23 -11.15 -2.80
C LEU A 46 7.30 -11.40 -1.61
N LEU A 47 6.53 -10.38 -1.25
CA LEU A 47 5.45 -10.50 -0.30
C LEU A 47 4.15 -10.35 -1.07
N ASN A 48 3.39 -11.44 -1.17
CA ASN A 48 2.07 -11.43 -1.79
C ASN A 48 1.02 -11.12 -0.74
N PHE A 49 0.02 -10.34 -1.12
CA PHE A 49 -1.06 -9.92 -0.25
C PHE A 49 -2.40 -10.27 -0.90
N SER A 50 -3.34 -10.80 -0.13
CA SER A 50 -4.71 -11.08 -0.58
C SER A 50 -5.67 -11.04 0.61
N PHE A 51 -6.91 -10.64 0.36
CA PHE A 51 -7.97 -10.75 1.36
C PHE A 51 -8.57 -12.15 1.36
N PHE A 52 -8.88 -12.64 2.56
CA PHE A 52 -9.56 -13.90 2.80
C PHE A 52 -10.78 -13.64 3.69
N SER A 53 -11.84 -14.45 3.57
CA SER A 53 -13.08 -14.33 4.36
C SER A 53 -12.89 -14.61 5.87
N GLY A 54 -11.69 -14.97 6.29
CA GLY A 54 -11.25 -15.19 7.66
C GLY A 54 -9.83 -15.79 7.65
N PRO A 55 -9.22 -16.05 8.83
CA PRO A 55 -7.87 -16.63 8.91
C PRO A 55 -7.70 -17.94 8.14
N ASP A 56 -8.72 -18.79 8.17
CA ASP A 56 -8.79 -20.09 7.47
C ASP A 56 -9.83 -20.08 6.34
N GLY A 57 -10.20 -18.88 5.86
CA GLY A 57 -11.25 -18.67 4.87
C GLY A 57 -10.80 -18.90 3.43
N GLU A 58 -11.67 -18.56 2.50
CA GLU A 58 -11.38 -18.59 1.06
C GLU A 58 -10.88 -17.22 0.59
N PRO A 59 -10.03 -17.17 -0.46
CA PRO A 59 -9.61 -15.92 -1.10
C PRO A 59 -10.81 -15.10 -1.58
N MET A 60 -10.82 -13.81 -1.26
CA MET A 60 -11.83 -12.86 -1.72
C MET A 60 -11.29 -12.07 -2.91
N GLU A 61 -11.34 -12.68 -4.10
CA GLU A 61 -10.70 -12.16 -5.32
C GLU A 61 -11.26 -10.80 -5.75
N GLU A 62 -12.58 -10.65 -5.86
CA GLU A 62 -13.21 -9.37 -6.27
C GLU A 62 -12.88 -8.23 -5.29
N MET A 63 -12.93 -8.52 -3.99
CA MET A 63 -12.60 -7.56 -2.94
C MET A 63 -11.14 -7.15 -3.01
N SER A 64 -10.25 -8.13 -3.16
CA SER A 64 -8.82 -7.88 -3.33
C SER A 64 -8.55 -7.02 -4.55
N ASP A 65 -9.18 -7.31 -5.69
CA ASP A 65 -8.97 -6.57 -6.93
C ASP A 65 -9.41 -5.12 -6.86
N LYS A 66 -10.63 -4.85 -6.38
CA LYS A 66 -11.12 -3.48 -6.23
C LYS A 66 -10.26 -2.67 -5.25
N ILE A 67 -9.95 -3.24 -4.08
CA ILE A 67 -9.18 -2.54 -3.04
C ILE A 67 -7.74 -2.28 -3.50
N PHE A 68 -7.06 -3.28 -4.06
CA PHE A 68 -5.67 -3.11 -4.50
C PHE A 68 -5.55 -2.19 -5.72
N SER A 69 -6.52 -2.23 -6.64
CA SER A 69 -6.58 -1.30 -7.77
C SER A 69 -6.71 0.15 -7.29
N GLU A 70 -7.66 0.44 -6.40
CA GLU A 70 -7.87 1.78 -5.83
C GLU A 70 -6.66 2.25 -5.01
N PHE A 71 -6.09 1.36 -4.19
CA PHE A 71 -4.87 1.65 -3.44
C PHE A 71 -3.73 2.06 -4.38
N MET A 72 -3.50 1.30 -5.46
CA MET A 72 -2.44 1.61 -6.42
C MET A 72 -2.71 2.90 -7.20
N GLU A 73 -3.97 3.23 -7.47
CA GLU A 73 -4.36 4.48 -8.11
C GLU A 73 -3.98 5.69 -7.25
N ARG A 74 -4.44 5.67 -5.99
CA ARG A 74 -4.20 6.75 -5.04
C ARG A 74 -2.73 6.86 -4.66
N LEU A 75 -2.03 5.75 -4.47
CA LEU A 75 -0.59 5.75 -4.23
C LEU A 75 0.16 6.37 -5.41
N SER A 76 -0.23 6.04 -6.64
CA SER A 76 0.37 6.62 -7.84
C SER A 76 0.11 8.12 -7.95
N LYS A 77 -1.12 8.57 -7.63
CA LYS A 77 -1.49 9.99 -7.58
C LYS A 77 -0.65 10.71 -6.52
N LEU A 78 -0.61 10.19 -5.29
CA LEU A 78 0.20 10.73 -4.18
C LEU A 78 1.67 10.89 -4.58
N ILE A 79 2.26 9.89 -5.23
CA ILE A 79 3.66 9.96 -5.65
C ILE A 79 3.86 11.05 -6.71
N LYS A 80 2.98 11.16 -7.71
CA LYS A 80 3.04 12.21 -8.72
C LYS A 80 2.90 13.60 -8.11
N ASP A 81 1.95 13.78 -7.19
CA ASP A 81 1.68 15.06 -6.55
C ASP A 81 2.83 15.47 -5.61
N SER A 82 3.47 14.48 -4.96
CA SER A 82 4.64 14.70 -4.09
C SER A 82 5.97 14.85 -4.84
N SER A 83 6.03 14.50 -6.12
CA SER A 83 7.23 14.67 -6.94
C SER A 83 7.32 16.12 -7.42
N GLN A 84 7.70 17.03 -6.53
CA GLN A 84 8.19 18.32 -6.97
C GLN A 84 9.60 18.12 -7.53
N GLN A 85 9.77 18.39 -8.82
CA GLN A 85 11.09 18.55 -9.40
C GLN A 85 11.67 19.86 -8.85
N ASP A 86 12.77 19.79 -8.11
CA ASP A 86 13.57 20.99 -7.91
C ASP A 86 14.16 21.43 -9.25
N LEU A 87 14.32 22.74 -9.41
CA LEU A 87 14.90 23.39 -10.60
C LEU A 87 16.32 22.90 -10.95
N TRP A 88 16.94 22.11 -10.08
CA TRP A 88 18.28 21.52 -10.25
C TRP A 88 18.27 20.01 -10.51
N GLY A 89 17.11 19.43 -10.83
CA GLY A 89 16.98 18.00 -11.17
C GLY A 89 16.96 17.05 -9.98
N SER A 90 16.96 17.57 -8.74
CA SER A 90 16.70 16.77 -7.54
C SER A 90 15.20 16.55 -7.38
N THR A 91 14.78 15.31 -7.12
CA THR A 91 13.39 15.03 -6.73
C THR A 91 13.32 15.00 -5.21
N ALA A 92 13.07 16.16 -4.61
CA ALA A 92 12.77 16.22 -3.19
C ALA A 92 11.34 15.71 -2.98
N VAL A 93 11.21 14.56 -2.35
CA VAL A 93 9.90 14.02 -1.99
C VAL A 93 9.40 14.73 -0.74
N SER A 94 8.45 15.65 -0.90
CA SER A 94 7.78 16.31 0.22
C SER A 94 6.70 15.39 0.82
N THR A 95 6.56 15.45 2.14
CA THR A 95 5.40 14.86 2.82
C THR A 95 4.27 15.88 2.72
N PRO A 96 3.06 15.51 2.26
CA PRO A 96 1.94 16.44 2.21
C PRO A 96 1.67 17.04 3.59
N GLN A 97 1.46 18.36 3.66
CA GLN A 97 1.11 19.04 4.92
C GLN A 97 -0.38 18.91 5.25
N THR A 98 -1.21 18.66 4.26
CA THR A 98 -2.66 18.44 4.37
C THR A 98 -3.06 17.26 3.50
N PHE A 99 -4.06 16.52 3.96
CA PHE A 99 -4.63 15.37 3.24
C PHE A 99 -6.11 15.64 2.94
N GLU A 100 -6.55 15.29 1.73
CA GLU A 100 -7.96 15.44 1.30
C GLU A 100 -8.87 14.42 1.99
N SER A 101 -8.33 13.26 2.39
CA SER A 101 -9.06 12.21 3.09
C SER A 101 -8.18 11.40 4.05
N GLU A 102 -8.81 10.69 5.00
CA GLU A 102 -8.13 9.74 5.88
C GLU A 102 -7.47 8.59 5.11
N VAL A 103 -8.06 8.19 3.97
CA VAL A 103 -7.48 7.20 3.05
C VAL A 103 -6.12 7.68 2.57
N ASP A 104 -6.02 8.94 2.11
CA ASP A 104 -4.77 9.48 1.57
C ASP A 104 -3.70 9.62 2.67
N ARG A 105 -4.11 10.01 3.88
CA ARG A 105 -3.23 10.04 5.07
C ARG A 105 -2.65 8.66 5.37
N ARG A 106 -3.48 7.62 5.35
CA ARG A 106 -3.02 6.23 5.58
C ARG A 106 -2.16 5.69 4.45
N ILE A 107 -2.43 6.08 3.20
CA ILE A 107 -1.58 5.72 2.06
C ILE A 107 -0.19 6.33 2.22
N ASP A 108 -0.08 7.59 2.65
CA ASP A 108 1.23 8.20 2.94
C ASP A 108 1.93 7.51 4.12
N GLN A 109 1.21 7.10 5.17
CA GLN A 109 1.79 6.29 6.25
C GLN A 109 2.36 4.95 5.76
N ALA A 110 1.62 4.22 4.93
CA ALA A 110 2.11 2.97 4.33
C ALA A 110 3.32 3.21 3.42
N ARG A 111 3.29 4.28 2.63
CA ARG A 111 4.43 4.71 1.82
C ARG A 111 5.67 5.00 2.68
N ASN A 112 5.52 5.70 3.81
CA ASN A 112 6.62 6.02 4.71
C ASN A 112 7.23 4.76 5.34
N GLU A 113 6.42 3.76 5.69
CA GLU A 113 6.92 2.45 6.11
C GLU A 113 7.70 1.75 4.99
N LEU A 114 7.24 1.83 3.73
CA LEU A 114 7.94 1.26 2.57
C LEU A 114 9.26 1.97 2.25
N ARG A 115 9.40 3.27 2.58
CA ARG A 115 10.64 4.04 2.43
C ARG A 115 11.72 3.66 3.45
N ARG A 116 11.39 2.88 4.49
CA ARG A 116 12.38 2.34 5.44
C ARG A 116 13.29 1.29 4.81
N PHE A 117 12.88 0.73 3.67
CA PHE A 117 13.70 -0.19 2.90
C PHE A 117 14.48 0.57 1.82
N PRO A 118 15.71 0.16 1.48
CA PRO A 118 16.52 0.85 0.46
C PRO A 118 15.79 0.97 -0.87
N ILE A 119 15.14 -0.11 -1.30
CA ILE A 119 14.33 -0.17 -2.50
C ILE A 119 13.12 -1.06 -2.20
N SER A 120 11.93 -0.49 -2.35
CA SER A 120 10.64 -1.19 -2.28
C SER A 120 9.95 -1.10 -3.64
N ARG A 121 9.43 -2.22 -4.13
CA ARG A 121 8.60 -2.22 -5.35
C ARG A 121 7.25 -2.83 -5.03
N ILE A 122 6.18 -2.08 -5.27
CA ILE A 122 4.82 -2.57 -5.20
C ILE A 122 4.31 -2.79 -6.62
N LYS A 123 3.68 -3.93 -6.86
CA LYS A 123 3.06 -4.28 -8.14
C LYS A 123 1.64 -4.77 -7.91
N TYR A 124 0.74 -4.38 -8.82
CA TYR A 124 -0.59 -4.96 -8.91
C TYR A 124 -1.10 -4.82 -10.35
N GLY A 125 -1.56 -5.91 -10.95
CA GLY A 125 -1.91 -5.95 -12.37
C GLY A 125 -0.76 -5.45 -13.25
N SER A 126 -1.04 -4.49 -14.14
CA SER A 126 -0.03 -3.81 -14.97
C SER A 126 0.67 -2.63 -14.28
N ARG A 127 0.22 -2.23 -13.09
CA ARG A 127 0.74 -1.07 -12.35
C ARG A 127 1.94 -1.50 -11.51
N SER A 128 3.00 -0.70 -11.52
CA SER A 128 4.20 -0.91 -10.71
C SER A 128 4.70 0.43 -10.18
N VAL A 129 4.93 0.49 -8.88
CA VAL A 129 5.48 1.67 -8.19
C VAL A 129 6.80 1.27 -7.56
N LEU A 130 7.86 2.01 -7.92
CA LEU A 130 9.17 1.89 -7.29
C LEU A 130 9.32 3.00 -6.25
N ILE A 131 9.47 2.63 -4.99
CA ILE A 131 9.76 3.53 -3.88
C ILE A 131 11.22 3.32 -3.51
N LYS A 132 12.04 4.34 -3.77
CA LYS A 132 13.40 4.38 -3.24
C LYS A 132 13.34 4.95 -1.83
N GLY A 133 14.03 4.28 -0.89
CA GLY A 133 14.14 4.77 0.48
C GLY A 133 14.83 6.13 0.55
N MET A 134 14.89 6.71 1.74
CA MET A 134 15.79 7.85 1.98
C MET A 134 17.23 7.31 2.04
N LEU A 135 17.90 7.21 0.90
CA LEU A 135 19.36 7.12 0.88
C LEU A 135 19.89 8.47 1.34
N ALA A 136 20.19 8.59 2.62
CA ALA A 136 21.30 9.42 3.07
C ALA A 136 22.56 8.57 2.90
N GLU A 137 23.31 8.80 1.84
CA GLU A 137 24.68 8.34 1.78
C GLU A 137 25.50 9.17 2.77
N LEU A 138 26.14 8.50 3.73
CA LEU A 138 27.32 9.03 4.40
C LEU A 138 28.47 8.07 4.08
N SER A 139 29.38 8.58 3.24
CA SER A 139 30.78 8.20 3.02
C SER A 139 31.12 6.72 2.80
#